data_AF-V4N857-F1
#
_entry.id   AF-V4N857-F1
#
_cell.length_a   1.000
_cell.length_b   1.000
_cell.length_c   1.000
_cell.angle_alpha   90.00
_cell.angle_beta   90.00
_cell.angle_gamma   90.00
#
_symmetry.space_group_name_H-M   'P 1'
#
loop_
_entity.id
_entity.type
_entity.pdbx_description
1 polymer ?
#
loop_
_entity_poly.entity_id
_entity_poly.type
_entity_poly.pdbx_seq_one_letter_code
_entity_poly.pdbx_strand_id
1 'polypeptide(L)'
;MDTIVNELTRRKKAALNHHIRRDLVASTPKKQQEKAQAFSYMSCCAVKVGEKRQRNEYAAEICNTEKHGVEQNNRRESDDNGSDPKFNDFDKVREDANFGVGQTWALYDTADGMPRLYAQIRKVLAPSFGLRITYLEPDPVDEKELLWFEEDLPVSAGKFRLGKNENTKDRSRFSHLIQCNEGTNTGHFTISPRKGETWALFKNWDIKWSSEPDSHRKYEYEFVEVLSDYADRAGVFVAYLYRVPSFKLTGTEGKGVPKDAYELDQTALPETIEEFIVPQDSESNRKPKRQAIYFASKGKVFQTGQVWSFYSGNDELPLYYGMIQKITFTQASKQGPVFKLHINLLKALPFSQDIIQWVDKQMPITCGTFYARKVVQIISPDDVSHQIVPQTAIDGIQYTIFPKIGDVWAIYRHWTPDIDVDDLEESWHYDVIEVLDDALDYKVLLLEPDPFSSESVDTFFRAVKEYKSNPVDGSEPIFTIPKSELFRFSHHVPASRVTKEKHGDLEELYKVDHRAIPSNVLFEEDYF
;
A
#
# COMPACT_ATOMS: atom_id res chain seq x y z
N MET A 1 -1.17 9.20 59.97
CA MET A 1 -2.20 8.60 60.85
C MET A 1 -3.56 8.81 60.19
N ASP A 2 -3.75 8.36 58.96
CA ASP A 2 -3.80 6.95 58.52
C ASP A 2 -4.88 6.11 59.21
N THR A 3 -5.80 5.68 58.35
CA THR A 3 -6.51 4.39 58.37
C THR A 3 -7.73 4.26 59.30
N ILE A 4 -8.84 4.86 58.87
CA ILE A 4 -10.19 4.28 59.04
C ILE A 4 -10.86 4.37 57.65
N VAL A 5 -11.62 3.35 57.26
CA VAL A 5 -12.43 3.18 56.02
C VAL A 5 -11.85 2.17 55.03
N ASN A 6 -11.72 0.89 55.41
CA ASN A 6 -11.51 -0.17 54.42
C ASN A 6 -12.13 -1.55 54.74
N GLU A 7 -13.31 -1.61 55.39
CA GLU A 7 -13.91 -2.93 55.68
C GLU A 7 -15.44 -3.02 55.69
N LEU A 8 -16.15 -2.19 54.90
CA LEU A 8 -17.63 -2.19 54.90
C LEU A 8 -18.33 -2.32 53.54
N THR A 9 -17.61 -2.62 52.46
CA THR A 9 -18.22 -2.71 51.11
C THR A 9 -18.03 -4.06 50.39
N ARG A 10 -17.76 -5.15 51.14
CA ARG A 10 -17.61 -6.50 50.54
C ARG A 10 -18.72 -7.51 50.85
N ARG A 11 -19.85 -7.11 51.45
CA ARG A 11 -20.99 -8.03 51.71
C ARG A 11 -22.35 -7.36 51.60
N LYS A 12 -22.86 -7.25 50.38
CA LYS A 12 -24.26 -7.09 49.91
C LYS A 12 -24.11 -6.81 48.41
N LYS A 13 -24.54 -7.62 47.44
CA LYS A 13 -25.86 -8.26 47.32
C LYS A 13 -25.75 -9.36 46.23
N ALA A 14 -25.34 -10.55 46.63
CA ALA A 14 -25.70 -11.78 45.94
C ALA A 14 -27.12 -12.15 46.39
N ALA A 15 -28.14 -11.69 45.67
CA ALA A 15 -29.52 -12.16 45.77
C ALA A 15 -30.41 -11.41 44.77
N LEU A 16 -30.47 -11.88 43.52
CA LEU A 16 -31.71 -11.92 42.73
C LEU A 16 -31.49 -12.77 41.48
N ASN A 17 -31.50 -14.09 41.64
CA ASN A 17 -31.61 -15.04 40.52
C ASN A 17 -32.20 -16.35 41.04
N HIS A 18 -33.54 -16.45 41.10
CA HIS A 18 -34.24 -17.71 40.91
C HIS A 18 -35.78 -17.55 40.82
N HIS A 19 -36.34 -18.11 39.73
CA HIS A 19 -37.75 -18.43 39.36
C HIS A 19 -38.14 -17.69 38.07
N ILE A 20 -38.40 -18.34 36.93
CA ILE A 20 -39.27 -19.51 36.69
C ILE A 20 -38.71 -20.45 35.59
N ARG A 21 -39.06 -21.74 35.69
CA ARG A 21 -38.66 -22.92 34.89
C ARG A 21 -39.62 -23.20 33.71
N ARG A 22 -39.05 -23.74 32.61
CA ARG A 22 -39.48 -24.89 31.75
C ARG A 22 -40.74 -24.71 30.88
N ASP A 23 -40.76 -25.12 29.60
CA ASP A 23 -40.57 -26.50 29.11
C ASP A 23 -39.79 -26.67 27.79
N LEU A 24 -39.18 -27.87 27.66
CA LEU A 24 -38.60 -28.49 26.46
C LEU A 24 -39.70 -28.94 25.48
N VAL A 25 -39.42 -29.00 24.16
CA VAL A 25 -39.46 -30.25 23.34
C VAL A 25 -38.60 -30.08 22.08
N ALA A 26 -37.86 -31.14 21.75
CA ALA A 26 -36.93 -31.31 20.64
C ALA A 26 -37.59 -31.44 19.25
N SER A 27 -36.87 -31.07 18.18
CA SER A 27 -36.87 -31.84 16.92
C SER A 27 -35.63 -31.54 16.06
N THR A 28 -35.10 -32.59 15.46
CA THR A 28 -33.90 -32.72 14.60
C THR A 28 -34.12 -32.20 13.16
N PRO A 29 -33.07 -32.10 12.33
CA PRO A 29 -32.99 -31.16 11.20
C PRO A 29 -33.57 -31.71 9.89
N LYS A 30 -34.10 -30.81 9.05
CA LYS A 30 -34.45 -31.10 7.65
C LYS A 30 -33.49 -30.42 6.68
N LYS A 31 -32.99 -31.26 5.76
CA LYS A 31 -32.27 -30.96 4.52
C LYS A 31 -33.09 -30.07 3.57
N GLN A 32 -32.40 -29.21 2.81
CA GLN A 32 -32.65 -28.76 1.42
C GLN A 32 -31.53 -27.74 1.14
N GLN A 33 -30.42 -28.03 0.44
CA GLN A 33 -30.19 -28.40 -0.96
C GLN A 33 -30.73 -27.41 -2.00
N GLU A 34 -29.77 -26.62 -2.54
CA GLU A 34 -29.60 -26.11 -3.91
C GLU A 34 -30.80 -25.52 -4.67
N LYS A 35 -30.63 -24.28 -5.17
CA LYS A 35 -30.23 -24.08 -6.58
C LYS A 35 -29.99 -22.61 -6.95
N ALA A 36 -29.00 -22.45 -7.80
CA ALA A 36 -28.58 -21.26 -8.51
C ALA A 36 -29.58 -20.81 -9.59
N GLN A 37 -29.54 -19.53 -9.95
CA GLN A 37 -29.59 -18.96 -11.32
C GLN A 37 -29.51 -17.43 -11.18
N ALA A 38 -28.42 -16.78 -11.61
CA ALA A 38 -28.10 -16.39 -12.98
C ALA A 38 -29.08 -15.33 -13.51
N PHE A 39 -28.69 -14.05 -13.38
CA PHE A 39 -29.28 -12.95 -14.12
C PHE A 39 -28.56 -12.84 -15.48
N SER A 40 -29.35 -12.93 -16.54
CA SER A 40 -28.93 -12.82 -17.94
C SER A 40 -29.80 -11.78 -18.64
N TYR A 41 -29.10 -10.80 -19.20
CA TYR A 41 -29.34 -10.10 -20.47
C TYR A 41 -30.44 -9.02 -20.64
N MET A 42 -29.92 -7.83 -20.98
CA MET A 42 -30.20 -6.99 -22.16
C MET A 42 -31.27 -5.89 -22.12
N SER A 43 -30.80 -4.64 -22.31
CA SER A 43 -30.99 -3.86 -23.56
C SER A 43 -30.14 -2.56 -23.44
N CYS A 44 -29.01 -2.39 -24.13
CA CYS A 44 -28.83 -1.90 -25.53
C CYS A 44 -29.35 -0.44 -25.72
N CYS A 45 -28.64 0.57 -26.25
CA CYS A 45 -27.52 0.64 -27.19
C CYS A 45 -26.90 2.07 -27.26
N ALA A 46 -25.59 2.11 -27.63
CA ALA A 46 -24.87 3.03 -28.54
C ALA A 46 -24.94 4.57 -28.33
N VAL A 47 -23.88 5.37 -28.53
CA VAL A 47 -23.17 5.65 -29.81
C VAL A 47 -21.81 6.36 -29.58
N LYS A 48 -20.81 5.87 -30.32
CA LYS A 48 -19.56 6.47 -30.90
C LYS A 48 -18.99 7.79 -30.34
N VAL A 49 -17.71 7.74 -29.95
CA VAL A 49 -16.81 8.91 -29.82
C VAL A 49 -15.88 8.96 -31.02
N GLY A 50 -15.92 10.07 -31.75
CA GLY A 50 -14.94 10.46 -32.77
C GLY A 50 -14.14 11.67 -32.30
N GLU A 51 -12.82 11.52 -32.38
CA GLU A 51 -11.73 12.47 -32.59
C GLU A 51 -11.71 13.92 -32.00
N LYS A 52 -10.51 14.20 -31.46
CA LYS A 52 -9.70 15.44 -31.52
C LYS A 52 -10.22 16.71 -30.85
N ARG A 53 -9.49 17.15 -29.81
CA ARG A 53 -9.27 18.58 -29.53
C ARG A 53 -7.83 18.89 -29.13
N GLN A 54 -7.21 19.77 -29.93
CA GLN A 54 -6.04 20.56 -29.61
C GLN A 54 -6.43 21.82 -28.80
N ARG A 55 -5.58 22.14 -27.82
CA ARG A 55 -4.93 23.43 -27.51
C ARG A 55 -5.64 24.78 -27.81
N ASN A 56 -5.71 25.63 -26.78
CA ASN A 56 -5.30 27.06 -26.66
C ASN A 56 -6.22 27.76 -25.63
N GLU A 57 -5.78 28.39 -24.53
CA GLU A 57 -4.89 29.55 -24.29
C GLU A 57 -5.56 30.94 -24.45
N TYR A 58 -5.33 31.79 -23.43
CA TYR A 58 -5.52 33.25 -23.28
C TYR A 58 -6.90 33.89 -22.96
N ALA A 59 -7.01 34.30 -21.68
CA ALA A 59 -6.97 35.69 -21.15
C ALA A 59 -7.97 36.80 -21.58
N ALA A 60 -7.98 37.82 -20.69
CA ALA A 60 -8.56 39.17 -20.73
C ALA A 60 -10.01 39.28 -20.21
N GLU A 61 -10.22 39.76 -18.97
CA GLU A 61 -10.21 41.16 -18.47
C GLU A 61 -11.55 41.87 -18.66
N ILE A 62 -11.98 42.62 -17.63
CA ILE A 62 -12.29 44.07 -17.69
C ILE A 62 -12.60 44.56 -16.26
N CYS A 63 -11.81 45.54 -15.81
CA CYS A 63 -12.24 46.61 -14.90
C CYS A 63 -12.04 47.93 -15.63
N ASN A 64 -12.99 48.86 -15.47
CA ASN A 64 -13.04 50.21 -16.02
C ASN A 64 -13.82 51.03 -14.97
N THR A 65 -13.59 52.30 -14.63
CA THR A 65 -12.79 53.44 -15.13
C THR A 65 -12.96 54.57 -14.06
N GLU A 66 -12.02 55.48 -13.78
CA GLU A 66 -11.86 56.88 -14.29
C GLU A 66 -11.51 57.81 -13.07
N LYS A 67 -10.80 58.97 -13.09
CA LYS A 67 -9.86 59.70 -13.97
C LYS A 67 -9.31 60.96 -13.22
N HIS A 68 -8.22 61.55 -13.75
CA HIS A 68 -7.58 62.88 -13.52
C HIS A 68 -6.53 62.98 -12.38
N GLY A 69 -5.32 63.55 -12.52
CA GLY A 69 -4.57 64.16 -13.63
C GLY A 69 -3.37 65.00 -13.12
N VAL A 70 -2.22 64.89 -13.80
CA VAL A 70 -1.12 65.88 -14.01
C VAL A 70 0.06 66.03 -13.00
N GLU A 71 1.26 65.79 -13.58
CA GLU A 71 2.64 66.32 -13.42
C GLU A 71 3.55 66.15 -12.17
N GLN A 72 4.62 65.36 -12.43
CA GLN A 72 6.05 65.55 -12.12
C GLN A 72 6.46 66.21 -10.78
N ASN A 73 7.16 65.42 -9.94
CA ASN A 73 8.58 65.68 -9.67
C ASN A 73 9.27 64.55 -8.90
N ASN A 74 10.51 64.28 -9.29
CA ASN A 74 11.45 63.36 -8.67
C ASN A 74 11.64 63.63 -7.17
N ARG A 75 11.41 62.63 -6.33
CA ARG A 75 12.19 62.37 -5.11
C ARG A 75 12.05 60.90 -4.72
N ARG A 76 13.20 60.25 -4.56
CA ARG A 76 13.32 58.92 -3.96
C ARG A 76 12.86 59.03 -2.52
N GLU A 77 11.70 58.47 -2.21
CA GLU A 77 11.32 58.13 -0.84
C GLU A 77 10.98 56.64 -0.83
N SER A 78 11.52 56.00 0.20
CA SER A 78 11.46 54.59 0.51
C SER A 78 10.03 54.16 0.82
N ASP A 79 9.42 53.39 -0.08
CA ASP A 79 8.26 52.57 0.26
C ASP A 79 8.77 51.32 1.00
N ASP A 80 8.89 51.48 2.32
CA ASP A 80 8.88 50.38 3.27
C ASP A 80 7.52 49.69 3.21
N ASN A 81 7.35 48.81 2.21
CA ASN A 81 6.22 47.91 2.13
C ASN A 81 6.64 46.60 2.80
N GLY A 82 6.66 46.63 4.13
CA GLY A 82 6.70 45.44 4.97
C GLY A 82 5.47 44.58 4.67
N SER A 83 5.60 43.69 3.69
CA SER A 83 4.60 42.66 3.46
C SER A 83 4.69 41.68 4.63
N ASP A 84 3.76 41.83 5.57
CA ASP A 84 3.53 40.89 6.66
C ASP A 84 3.54 39.45 6.13
N PRO A 85 3.95 38.47 6.95
CA PRO A 85 3.98 37.08 6.51
C PRO A 85 2.60 36.69 5.98
N LYS A 86 2.56 36.11 4.77
CA LYS A 86 1.38 35.41 4.23
C LYS A 86 1.13 34.16 5.08
N PHE A 87 0.67 34.35 6.31
CA PHE A 87 -0.10 33.34 7.01
C PHE A 87 -1.38 33.12 6.20
N ASN A 88 -1.84 31.86 6.15
CA ASN A 88 -3.23 31.64 5.77
C ASN A 88 -4.07 32.37 6.80
N ASP A 89 -4.70 33.45 6.35
CA ASP A 89 -5.66 34.18 7.15
C ASP A 89 -6.91 33.31 7.24
N PHE A 90 -6.96 32.49 8.30
CA PHE A 90 -8.09 31.61 8.55
C PHE A 90 -9.39 32.40 8.83
N ASP A 91 -9.33 33.72 9.07
CA ASP A 91 -10.53 34.55 9.14
C ASP A 91 -11.13 34.75 7.74
N LYS A 92 -10.32 34.78 6.67
CA LYS A 92 -10.83 34.87 5.28
C LYS A 92 -11.71 33.69 4.92
N VAL A 93 -11.32 32.46 5.28
CA VAL A 93 -12.17 31.28 5.01
C VAL A 93 -13.48 31.29 5.82
N ARG A 94 -13.55 32.12 6.88
CA ARG A 94 -14.72 32.31 7.75
C ARG A 94 -15.54 33.56 7.42
N GLU A 95 -15.29 34.21 6.29
CA GLU A 95 -16.14 35.30 5.80
C GLU A 95 -17.55 34.82 5.45
N ASP A 96 -18.53 35.71 5.60
CA ASP A 96 -19.96 35.41 5.45
C ASP A 96 -20.29 34.76 4.09
N ALA A 97 -19.59 35.17 3.03
CA ALA A 97 -19.77 34.68 1.67
C ALA A 97 -19.31 33.22 1.47
N ASN A 98 -18.49 32.68 2.38
CA ASN A 98 -17.88 31.35 2.24
C ASN A 98 -18.73 30.24 2.90
N PHE A 99 -19.73 30.61 3.69
CA PHE A 99 -20.68 29.66 4.27
C PHE A 99 -21.77 29.28 3.27
N GLY A 100 -21.94 27.97 3.08
CA GLY A 100 -22.91 27.39 2.16
C GLY A 100 -23.80 26.35 2.83
N VAL A 101 -25.07 26.27 2.39
CA VAL A 101 -26.00 25.23 2.86
C VAL A 101 -25.50 23.85 2.45
N GLY A 102 -25.57 22.89 3.38
CA GLY A 102 -25.12 21.51 3.20
C GLY A 102 -23.66 21.27 3.62
N GLN A 103 -22.86 22.33 3.79
CA GLN A 103 -21.48 22.20 4.26
C GLN A 103 -21.41 21.64 5.69
N THR A 104 -20.43 20.79 5.95
CA THR A 104 -20.09 20.32 7.29
C THR A 104 -18.78 20.96 7.73
N TRP A 105 -18.78 21.52 8.93
CA TRP A 105 -17.64 22.22 9.51
C TRP A 105 -17.20 21.57 10.82
N ALA A 106 -15.90 21.61 11.07
CA ALA A 106 -15.31 21.41 12.39
C ALA A 106 -15.43 22.69 13.21
N LEU A 107 -15.78 22.55 14.49
CA LEU A 107 -15.99 23.62 15.45
C LEU A 107 -15.12 23.38 16.68
N TYR A 108 -14.63 24.47 17.26
CA TYR A 108 -13.86 24.44 18.50
C TYR A 108 -14.75 24.00 19.68
N ASP A 109 -14.27 23.02 20.43
CA ASP A 109 -14.88 22.65 21.70
C ASP A 109 -14.55 23.65 22.82
N THR A 110 -15.19 23.47 23.97
CA THR A 110 -14.96 24.28 25.16
C THR A 110 -14.01 23.64 26.18
N ALA A 111 -13.51 22.42 25.93
CA ALA A 111 -12.69 21.67 26.86
C ALA A 111 -11.24 22.13 26.82
N ASP A 112 -10.64 22.17 25.62
CA ASP A 112 -9.27 22.66 25.39
C ASP A 112 -9.16 23.51 24.11
N GLY A 113 -10.30 23.79 23.45
CA GLY A 113 -10.33 24.61 22.25
C GLY A 113 -9.87 23.88 20.99
N MET A 114 -9.93 22.55 20.96
CA MET A 114 -9.64 21.76 19.76
C MET A 114 -10.86 21.63 18.83
N PRO A 115 -10.68 21.60 17.50
CA PRO A 115 -11.78 21.60 16.54
C PRO A 115 -12.37 20.19 16.33
N ARG A 116 -12.93 19.58 17.39
CA ARG A 116 -13.46 18.20 17.36
C ARG A 116 -14.99 18.11 17.38
N LEU A 117 -15.69 19.23 17.49
CA LEU A 117 -17.15 19.26 17.31
C LEU A 117 -17.47 19.42 15.83
N TYR A 118 -18.59 18.88 15.37
CA TYR A 118 -18.99 19.03 13.96
C TYR A 118 -20.42 19.54 13.84
N ALA A 119 -20.68 20.34 12.81
CA ALA A 119 -22.02 20.80 12.51
C ALA A 119 -22.25 20.98 11.01
N GLN A 120 -23.47 20.67 10.56
CA GLN A 120 -23.92 20.89 9.19
C GLN A 120 -24.72 22.20 9.09
N ILE A 121 -24.42 23.01 8.08
CA ILE A 121 -25.15 24.25 7.79
C ILE A 121 -26.47 23.92 7.11
N ARG A 122 -27.58 24.22 7.79
CA ARG A 122 -28.94 24.03 7.26
C ARG A 122 -29.45 25.23 6.51
N LYS A 123 -29.05 26.43 6.93
CA LYS A 123 -29.50 27.67 6.31
C LYS A 123 -28.50 28.79 6.58
N VAL A 124 -28.25 29.60 5.56
CA VAL A 124 -27.59 30.90 5.68
C VAL A 124 -28.68 31.97 5.65
N LEU A 125 -28.69 32.85 6.66
CA LEU A 125 -29.67 33.92 6.82
C LEU A 125 -29.08 35.24 6.31
N ALA A 126 -29.90 35.99 5.58
CA ALA A 126 -29.62 37.32 5.05
C ALA A 126 -30.86 38.22 5.29
N PRO A 127 -30.73 39.57 5.37
CA PRO A 127 -29.55 40.37 5.08
C PRO A 127 -28.55 40.49 6.24
N SER A 128 -28.95 40.23 7.49
CA SER A 128 -28.00 40.09 8.60
C SER A 128 -27.47 38.67 8.64
N PHE A 129 -26.15 38.48 8.56
CA PHE A 129 -25.54 37.17 8.62
C PHE A 129 -25.99 36.38 9.86
N GLY A 130 -26.28 35.12 9.63
CA GLY A 130 -26.58 34.14 10.65
C GLY A 130 -26.67 32.76 10.03
N LEU A 131 -26.34 31.74 10.80
CA LEU A 131 -26.37 30.35 10.38
C LEU A 131 -27.37 29.60 11.23
N ARG A 132 -28.20 28.78 10.59
CA ARG A 132 -28.90 27.68 11.25
C ARG A 132 -28.07 26.43 11.03
N ILE A 133 -27.55 25.85 12.10
CA ILE A 133 -26.71 24.65 12.08
C ILE A 133 -27.41 23.49 12.78
N THR A 134 -27.03 22.27 12.44
CA THR A 134 -27.35 21.05 13.19
C THR A 134 -26.03 20.43 13.62
N TYR A 135 -25.82 20.24 14.93
CA TYR A 135 -24.65 19.53 15.43
C TYR A 135 -24.68 18.07 14.99
N LEU A 136 -23.50 17.50 14.77
CA LEU A 136 -23.31 16.08 14.62
C LEU A 136 -22.91 15.51 15.98
N GLU A 137 -23.74 14.62 16.52
CA GLU A 137 -23.51 13.93 17.78
C GLU A 137 -22.93 12.53 17.50
N PRO A 138 -21.97 12.05 18.30
CA PRO A 138 -21.45 10.69 18.17
C PRO A 138 -22.58 9.64 18.17
N ASP A 139 -22.41 8.63 17.32
CA ASP A 139 -23.34 7.51 17.17
C ASP A 139 -22.57 6.19 17.32
N PRO A 140 -22.23 5.81 18.57
CA PRO A 140 -21.37 4.65 18.84
C PRO A 140 -22.02 3.35 18.38
N VAL A 141 -21.23 2.47 17.77
CA VAL A 141 -21.70 1.21 17.17
C VAL A 141 -21.45 0.02 18.09
N ASP A 142 -20.40 0.07 18.90
CA ASP A 142 -20.02 -1.00 19.82
C ASP A 142 -19.98 -0.58 21.29
N GLU A 143 -19.88 -1.56 22.19
CA GLU A 143 -19.89 -1.33 23.65
C GLU A 143 -18.73 -0.46 24.12
N LYS A 144 -17.56 -0.52 23.47
CA LYS A 144 -16.39 0.27 23.89
C LYS A 144 -16.55 1.72 23.48
N GLU A 145 -17.04 1.96 22.26
CA GLU A 145 -17.38 3.30 21.79
C GLU A 145 -18.48 3.93 22.64
N LEU A 146 -19.49 3.13 23.05
CA LEU A 146 -20.55 3.59 23.92
C LEU A 146 -20.01 4.00 25.29
N LEU A 147 -19.18 3.16 25.93
CA LEU A 147 -18.54 3.50 27.20
C LEU A 147 -17.64 4.73 27.09
N TRP A 148 -16.87 4.86 26.01
CA TRP A 148 -16.05 6.04 25.74
C TRP A 148 -16.91 7.30 25.68
N PHE A 149 -18.03 7.23 24.97
CA PHE A 149 -18.97 8.34 24.84
C PHE A 149 -19.69 8.68 26.16
N GLU A 150 -20.13 7.68 26.92
CA GLU A 150 -20.84 7.88 28.20
C GLU A 150 -19.96 8.51 29.28
N GLU A 151 -18.63 8.33 29.21
CA GLU A 151 -17.66 8.92 30.13
C GLU A 151 -17.22 10.35 29.71
N ASP A 152 -17.93 10.98 28.76
CA ASP A 152 -17.65 12.31 28.22
C ASP A 152 -16.21 12.44 27.66
N LEU A 153 -15.65 11.35 27.14
CA LEU A 153 -14.36 11.38 26.44
C LEU A 153 -14.54 11.89 25.01
N PRO A 154 -13.52 12.57 24.44
CA PRO A 154 -13.64 13.23 23.16
C PRO A 154 -13.78 12.25 22.00
N VAL A 155 -14.72 12.53 21.09
CA VAL A 155 -14.95 11.76 19.87
C VAL A 155 -14.76 12.67 18.66
N SER A 156 -13.66 12.47 17.92
CA SER A 156 -13.29 13.26 16.74
C SER A 156 -13.41 12.49 15.42
N ALA A 157 -13.53 11.17 15.45
CA ALA A 157 -13.70 10.34 14.27
C ALA A 157 -14.64 9.18 14.58
N GLY A 158 -15.35 8.70 13.56
CA GLY A 158 -16.34 7.63 13.68
C GLY A 158 -17.67 7.98 13.02
N LYS A 159 -18.73 7.32 13.48
CA LYS A 159 -20.10 7.59 13.05
C LYS A 159 -20.74 8.66 13.90
N PHE A 160 -21.48 9.53 13.23
CA PHE A 160 -22.23 10.62 13.83
C PHE A 160 -23.64 10.63 13.28
N ARG A 161 -24.56 11.17 14.06
CA ARG A 161 -25.96 11.39 13.71
C ARG A 161 -26.33 12.86 13.92
N LEU A 162 -27.42 13.28 13.31
CA LEU A 162 -27.95 14.63 13.49
C LEU A 162 -28.46 14.84 14.91
N GLY A 163 -27.87 15.81 15.60
CA GLY A 163 -28.22 16.22 16.95
C GLY A 163 -29.03 17.51 17.00
N LYS A 164 -28.71 18.34 17.99
CA LYS A 164 -29.42 19.61 18.26
C LYS A 164 -29.24 20.65 17.15
N ASN A 165 -30.29 21.41 16.90
CA ASN A 165 -30.26 22.58 16.03
C ASN A 165 -29.91 23.84 16.83
N GLU A 166 -29.10 24.72 16.25
CA GLU A 166 -28.74 26.01 16.84
C GLU A 166 -28.76 27.11 15.76
N ASN A 167 -29.15 28.32 16.16
CA ASN A 167 -28.93 29.52 15.36
C ASN A 167 -27.74 30.29 15.95
N THR A 168 -26.73 30.58 15.14
CA THR A 168 -25.55 31.32 15.57
C THR A 168 -25.19 32.44 14.59
N LYS A 169 -24.58 33.51 15.10
CA LYS A 169 -23.93 34.56 14.30
C LYS A 169 -22.42 34.57 14.52
N ASP A 170 -21.93 33.73 15.42
CA ASP A 170 -20.53 33.70 15.81
C ASP A 170 -19.72 32.81 14.86
N ARG A 171 -18.92 33.47 14.03
CA ARG A 171 -18.04 32.83 13.03
C ARG A 171 -16.78 32.25 13.66
N SER A 172 -16.37 32.73 14.84
CA SER A 172 -15.12 32.31 15.49
C SER A 172 -15.17 30.87 15.99
N ARG A 173 -16.37 30.29 16.12
CA ARG A 173 -16.58 28.90 16.54
C ARG A 173 -16.22 27.89 15.45
N PHE A 174 -16.18 28.32 14.19
CA PHE A 174 -15.86 27.46 13.05
C PHE A 174 -14.34 27.41 12.88
N SER A 175 -13.80 26.24 12.55
CA SER A 175 -12.38 26.05 12.28
C SER A 175 -12.13 25.86 10.79
N HIS A 176 -12.60 24.74 10.23
CA HIS A 176 -12.39 24.37 8.84
C HIS A 176 -13.51 23.46 8.33
N LEU A 177 -13.63 23.35 7.01
CA LEU A 177 -14.54 22.40 6.35
C LEU A 177 -14.03 20.97 6.56
N ILE A 178 -14.94 20.05 6.88
CA ILE A 178 -14.63 18.63 7.01
C ILE A 178 -15.36 17.85 5.90
N GLN A 179 -14.66 16.90 5.28
CA GLN A 179 -15.28 16.00 4.32
C GLN A 179 -15.84 14.77 5.04
N CYS A 180 -17.16 14.59 4.97
CA CYS A 180 -17.85 13.44 5.54
C CYS A 180 -18.56 12.64 4.44
N ASN A 181 -18.66 11.32 4.63
CA ASN A 181 -19.44 10.46 3.74
C ASN A 181 -20.87 10.38 4.28
N GLU A 182 -21.84 10.90 3.52
CA GLU A 182 -23.25 10.86 3.86
C GLU A 182 -23.84 9.52 3.40
N GLY A 183 -24.39 8.75 4.34
CA GLY A 183 -25.07 7.49 4.01
C GLY A 183 -26.29 7.76 3.11
N THR A 184 -26.52 6.92 2.10
CA THR A 184 -27.43 7.18 0.97
C THR A 184 -28.92 7.40 1.29
N ASN A 185 -29.34 7.54 2.55
CA ASN A 185 -30.64 8.09 2.98
C ASN A 185 -30.84 8.15 4.52
N THR A 186 -29.79 8.02 5.33
CA THR A 186 -29.98 7.59 6.74
C THR A 186 -29.79 8.70 7.79
N GLY A 187 -29.30 9.90 7.42
CA GLY A 187 -29.02 10.95 8.41
C GLY A 187 -27.81 10.64 9.32
N HIS A 188 -26.99 9.65 8.93
CA HIS A 188 -25.72 9.32 9.57
C HIS A 188 -24.55 9.80 8.69
N PHE A 189 -23.52 10.27 9.36
CA PHE A 189 -22.30 10.83 8.80
C PHE A 189 -21.12 10.01 9.29
N THR A 190 -20.21 9.66 8.40
CA THR A 190 -18.93 9.08 8.78
C THR A 190 -17.83 10.11 8.58
N ILE A 191 -17.11 10.40 9.67
CA ILE A 191 -15.92 11.25 9.67
C ILE A 191 -14.73 10.34 9.93
N SER A 192 -13.82 10.28 8.97
CA SER A 192 -12.62 9.44 9.05
C SER A 192 -11.45 10.20 8.44
N PRO A 193 -10.22 10.01 8.96
CA PRO A 193 -9.04 10.61 8.37
C PRO A 193 -8.86 10.18 6.90
N ARG A 194 -8.51 11.13 6.03
CA ARG A 194 -8.27 10.90 4.60
C ARG A 194 -6.82 11.13 4.23
N LYS A 195 -6.36 10.44 3.19
CA LYS A 195 -4.98 10.61 2.69
C LYS A 195 -4.67 12.07 2.37
N GLY A 196 -3.55 12.56 2.89
CA GLY A 196 -3.04 13.93 2.74
C GLY A 196 -3.55 14.92 3.79
N GLU A 197 -4.50 14.54 4.66
CA GLU A 197 -4.95 15.40 5.75
C GLU A 197 -3.95 15.42 6.92
N THR A 198 -3.90 16.53 7.65
CA THR A 198 -3.15 16.63 8.91
C THR A 198 -4.09 16.43 10.10
N TRP A 199 -3.75 15.50 10.97
CA TRP A 199 -4.54 15.15 12.15
C TRP A 199 -3.70 15.27 13.43
N ALA A 200 -4.37 15.47 14.56
CA ALA A 200 -3.77 15.43 15.89
C ALA A 200 -4.19 14.13 16.59
N LEU A 201 -3.21 13.32 16.96
CA LEU A 201 -3.39 12.07 17.70
C LEU A 201 -3.20 12.33 19.20
N PHE A 202 -4.00 11.68 20.04
CA PHE A 202 -3.79 11.70 21.48
C PHE A 202 -2.51 10.93 21.84
N LYS A 203 -1.60 11.55 22.59
CA LYS A 203 -0.45 10.86 23.16
C LYS A 203 -0.89 9.85 24.20
N ASN A 204 -0.20 8.71 24.25
CA ASN A 204 -0.45 7.63 25.21
C ASN A 204 -1.90 7.12 25.21
N TRP A 205 -2.58 7.25 24.06
CA TRP A 205 -3.96 6.84 23.89
C TRP A 205 -4.14 5.33 24.13
N ASP A 206 -5.15 4.97 24.92
CA ASP A 206 -5.61 3.59 25.09
C ASP A 206 -7.14 3.59 25.21
N ILE A 207 -7.81 2.66 24.53
CA ILE A 207 -9.27 2.49 24.58
C ILE A 207 -9.83 2.30 26.02
N LYS A 208 -8.97 1.89 26.96
CA LYS A 208 -9.27 1.73 28.38
C LYS A 208 -9.31 3.04 29.17
N TRP A 209 -9.03 4.19 28.57
CA TRP A 209 -9.20 5.48 29.26
C TRP A 209 -10.60 5.66 29.84
N SER A 210 -11.61 5.05 29.22
CA SER A 210 -12.99 4.97 29.74
C SER A 210 -13.12 4.32 31.12
N SER A 211 -12.12 3.53 31.57
CA SER A 211 -12.13 2.93 32.91
C SER A 211 -11.67 3.90 34.00
N GLU A 212 -10.89 4.93 33.65
CA GLU A 212 -10.34 5.94 34.56
C GLU A 212 -10.32 7.34 33.90
N PRO A 213 -11.47 7.87 33.45
CA PRO A 213 -11.52 9.03 32.55
C PRO A 213 -10.88 10.28 33.15
N ASP A 214 -11.03 10.49 34.46
CA ASP A 214 -10.48 11.65 35.17
C ASP A 214 -8.95 11.72 35.13
N SER A 215 -8.26 10.58 35.00
CA SER A 215 -6.81 10.50 34.85
C SER A 215 -6.33 10.95 33.46
N HIS A 216 -7.24 11.04 32.49
CA HIS A 216 -6.93 11.24 31.07
C HIS A 216 -7.52 12.52 30.46
N ARG A 217 -8.11 13.42 31.27
CA ARG A 217 -8.71 14.69 30.78
C ARG A 217 -7.71 15.79 30.38
N LYS A 218 -6.40 15.57 30.59
CA LYS A 218 -5.34 16.45 30.10
C LYS A 218 -4.73 15.85 28.84
N TYR A 219 -5.26 16.27 27.70
CA TYR A 219 -4.83 15.74 26.41
C TYR A 219 -3.50 16.35 25.98
N GLU A 220 -2.57 15.49 25.61
CA GLU A 220 -1.39 15.86 24.83
C GLU A 220 -1.50 15.29 23.43
N TYR A 221 -0.88 15.94 22.46
CA TYR A 221 -1.07 15.62 21.05
C TYR A 221 0.23 15.39 20.30
N GLU A 222 0.14 14.51 19.30
CA GLU A 222 1.14 14.35 18.23
C GLU A 222 0.48 14.69 16.90
N PHE A 223 1.14 15.51 16.10
CA PHE A 223 0.62 15.89 14.79
C PHE A 223 1.12 14.91 13.74
N VAL A 224 0.24 14.51 12.84
CA VAL A 224 0.55 13.53 11.80
C VAL A 224 -0.03 13.93 10.46
N GLU A 225 0.63 13.56 9.37
CA GLU A 225 0.05 13.50 8.03
C GLU A 225 -0.52 12.10 7.79
N VAL A 226 -1.74 12.01 7.28
CA VAL A 226 -2.40 10.75 6.93
C VAL A 226 -1.88 10.27 5.56
N LEU A 227 -1.33 9.07 5.50
CA LEU A 227 -0.70 8.51 4.29
C LEU A 227 -1.64 7.61 3.48
N SER A 228 -2.75 7.16 4.06
CA SER A 228 -3.74 6.29 3.43
C SER A 228 -5.16 6.63 3.86
N ASP A 229 -6.14 6.34 3.02
CA ASP A 229 -7.55 6.42 3.41
C ASP A 229 -7.90 5.35 4.45
N TYR A 230 -8.89 5.64 5.28
CA TYR A 230 -9.37 4.73 6.34
C TYR A 230 -9.99 3.46 5.78
N ALA A 231 -9.60 2.31 6.34
CA ALA A 231 -10.21 1.00 6.06
C ALA A 231 -10.53 0.25 7.36
N ASP A 232 -11.77 -0.24 7.50
CA ASP A 232 -12.35 -0.81 8.74
C ASP A 232 -11.47 -1.82 9.51
N ARG A 233 -10.60 -2.55 8.80
CA ARG A 233 -9.70 -3.56 9.43
C ARG A 233 -8.24 -3.16 9.49
N ALA A 234 -7.80 -2.20 8.68
CA ALA A 234 -6.40 -1.81 8.56
C ALA A 234 -6.10 -0.47 9.24
N GLY A 235 -7.13 0.32 9.57
CA GLY A 235 -6.97 1.66 10.13
C GLY A 235 -6.45 2.64 9.09
N VAL A 236 -5.55 3.53 9.51
CA VAL A 236 -4.87 4.54 8.68
C VAL A 236 -3.37 4.51 8.94
N PHE A 237 -2.57 4.68 7.88
CA PHE A 237 -1.14 4.94 8.01
C PHE A 237 -0.92 6.43 8.22
N VAL A 238 0.02 6.78 9.11
CA VAL A 238 0.31 8.16 9.49
C VAL A 238 1.82 8.40 9.55
N ALA A 239 2.26 9.62 9.24
CA ALA A 239 3.63 10.08 9.43
C ALA A 239 3.66 11.19 10.48
N TYR A 240 4.51 11.06 11.50
CA TYR A 240 4.67 12.07 12.54
C TYR A 240 5.33 13.35 12.02
N LEU A 241 4.73 14.49 12.36
CA LEU A 241 5.20 15.81 12.01
C LEU A 241 5.94 16.44 13.20
N TYR A 242 7.18 16.86 12.96
CA TYR A 242 8.01 17.54 13.95
C TYR A 242 8.30 18.97 13.50
N ARG A 243 8.26 19.91 14.45
CA ARG A 243 8.63 21.30 14.19
C ARG A 243 10.16 21.41 14.12
N VAL A 244 10.67 21.78 12.95
CA VAL A 244 12.09 22.12 12.76
C VAL A 244 12.27 23.62 13.01
N PRO A 245 13.33 24.06 13.74
CA PRO A 245 13.68 25.47 13.83
C PRO A 245 13.91 26.06 12.45
N SER A 246 13.27 27.19 12.16
CA SER A 246 13.30 27.80 10.84
C SER A 246 13.27 29.32 10.92
N PHE A 247 14.02 29.99 10.04
CA PHE A 247 13.98 31.43 9.83
C PHE A 247 13.41 31.76 8.47
N LYS A 248 12.50 32.73 8.41
CA LYS A 248 11.94 33.20 7.15
C LYS A 248 12.96 34.12 6.47
N LEU A 249 13.30 33.83 5.22
CA LEU A 249 14.21 34.59 4.39
C LEU A 249 13.50 35.77 3.75
N THR A 250 14.17 36.92 3.75
CA THR A 250 13.70 38.18 3.17
C THR A 250 14.05 38.30 1.68
N GLY A 251 14.94 37.43 1.17
CA GLY A 251 15.48 37.48 -0.18
C GLY A 251 16.58 38.53 -0.36
N THR A 252 17.02 39.15 0.73
CA THR A 252 18.13 40.15 0.72
C THR A 252 19.43 39.58 1.28
N GLU A 253 19.40 38.35 1.81
CA GLU A 253 20.53 37.66 2.46
C GLU A 253 21.63 37.27 1.47
N GLY A 254 21.32 37.13 0.18
CA GLY A 254 22.30 36.79 -0.84
C GLY A 254 21.72 36.68 -2.25
N LYS A 255 22.59 36.77 -3.26
CA LYS A 255 22.20 36.64 -4.67
C LYS A 255 21.67 35.23 -4.93
N GLY A 256 20.40 35.11 -5.30
CA GLY A 256 19.74 33.81 -5.57
C GLY A 256 18.96 33.22 -4.39
N VAL A 257 18.91 33.91 -3.24
CA VAL A 257 18.08 33.50 -2.11
C VAL A 257 16.61 33.80 -2.40
N PRO A 258 15.71 32.80 -2.36
CA PRO A 258 14.28 33.04 -2.60
C PRO A 258 13.67 33.86 -1.45
N LYS A 259 13.04 34.99 -1.80
CA LYS A 259 12.18 35.74 -0.88
C LYS A 259 11.03 34.84 -0.41
N ASP A 260 10.70 34.91 0.88
CA ASP A 260 9.64 34.13 1.54
C ASP A 260 9.89 32.62 1.68
N ALA A 261 11.10 32.13 1.37
CA ALA A 261 11.52 30.77 1.75
C ALA A 261 11.86 30.68 3.25
N TYR A 262 11.94 29.46 3.78
CA TYR A 262 12.39 29.20 5.14
C TYR A 262 13.77 28.53 5.11
N GLU A 263 14.73 29.14 5.78
CA GLU A 263 15.99 28.49 6.12
C GLU A 263 15.78 27.63 7.37
N LEU A 264 16.12 26.35 7.27
CA LEU A 264 16.05 25.42 8.39
C LEU A 264 17.42 25.37 9.08
N ASP A 265 17.41 25.25 10.40
CA ASP A 265 18.63 24.92 11.13
C ASP A 265 19.09 23.52 10.73
N GLN A 266 20.17 23.46 9.96
CA GLN A 266 20.72 22.20 9.45
C GLN A 266 21.23 21.27 10.55
N THR A 267 21.56 21.82 11.74
CA THR A 267 22.01 21.02 12.90
C THR A 267 20.84 20.48 13.73
N ALA A 268 19.65 21.10 13.60
CA ALA A 268 18.41 20.61 14.20
C ALA A 268 17.69 19.58 13.32
N LEU A 269 18.17 19.39 12.08
CA LEU A 269 17.78 18.25 11.25
C LEU A 269 18.56 17.01 11.75
N PRO A 270 17.93 15.83 11.82
CA PRO A 270 18.61 14.63 12.28
C PRO A 270 19.85 14.32 11.41
N GLU A 271 21.04 14.31 12.01
CA GLU A 271 22.33 13.97 11.36
C GLU A 271 22.34 12.54 10.82
N THR A 272 21.58 11.66 11.48
CA THR A 272 21.34 10.28 11.08
C THR A 272 19.84 10.03 11.06
N ILE A 273 19.35 9.68 9.88
CA ILE A 273 17.96 9.27 9.63
C ILE A 273 17.72 8.00 10.44
N GLU A 274 16.76 8.03 11.38
CA GLU A 274 16.37 6.82 12.08
C GLU A 274 15.83 5.79 11.07
N GLU A 275 16.42 4.59 11.11
CA GLU A 275 15.91 3.47 10.34
C GLU A 275 14.66 2.93 11.03
N PHE A 276 13.49 3.29 10.50
CA PHE A 276 12.22 2.86 11.07
C PHE A 276 11.99 1.38 10.76
N ILE A 277 11.77 0.60 11.83
CA ILE A 277 11.25 -0.76 11.72
C ILE A 277 9.76 -0.64 11.46
N VAL A 278 9.29 -1.20 10.36
CA VAL A 278 7.86 -1.30 10.11
C VAL A 278 7.27 -2.21 11.20
N PRO A 279 6.30 -1.75 12.02
CA PRO A 279 5.91 -2.42 13.26
C PRO A 279 5.49 -3.86 13.04
N GLN A 280 6.19 -4.81 13.67
CA GLN A 280 5.77 -6.20 13.73
C GLN A 280 4.76 -6.33 14.88
N ASP A 281 3.54 -6.79 14.60
CA ASP A 281 2.53 -7.04 15.63
C ASP A 281 3.13 -7.88 16.75
N SER A 282 3.17 -7.32 17.96
CA SER A 282 3.75 -7.96 19.13
C SER A 282 2.83 -9.08 19.63
N GLU A 283 3.48 -10.16 20.03
CA GLU A 283 2.94 -11.48 20.33
C GLU A 283 1.74 -11.46 21.29
N SER A 284 0.60 -12.01 20.84
CA SER A 284 -0.34 -12.67 21.75
C SER A 284 -0.24 -14.18 21.56
N ASN A 285 0.04 -14.88 22.67
CA ASN A 285 0.16 -16.34 22.74
C ASN A 285 -1.16 -17.02 22.33
N ARG A 286 -1.34 -17.28 21.04
CA ARG A 286 -2.25 -18.26 20.42
C ARG A 286 -1.98 -18.26 18.90
N LYS A 287 -1.38 -19.35 18.39
CA LYS A 287 -1.12 -19.70 16.97
C LYS A 287 -1.09 -18.53 15.96
N PRO A 288 0.06 -18.23 15.31
CA PRO A 288 0.22 -17.02 14.51
C PRO A 288 -0.74 -17.01 13.32
N LYS A 289 -1.76 -16.15 13.37
CA LYS A 289 -2.37 -15.60 12.16
C LYS A 289 -1.47 -14.45 11.74
N ARG A 290 -0.69 -14.67 10.68
CA ARG A 290 0.20 -13.68 10.06
C ARG A 290 -0.63 -12.44 9.72
N GLN A 291 -0.52 -11.38 10.52
CA GLN A 291 -1.00 -10.04 10.16
C GLN A 291 0.12 -9.40 9.33
N ALA A 292 -0.17 -9.14 8.06
CA ALA A 292 0.81 -8.80 7.05
C ALA A 292 0.81 -7.29 6.78
N ILE A 293 2.00 -6.71 6.64
CA ILE A 293 2.20 -5.32 6.21
C ILE A 293 2.48 -5.33 4.71
N TYR A 294 1.77 -4.49 3.96
CA TYR A 294 1.81 -4.44 2.50
C TYR A 294 2.61 -3.21 2.06
N PHE A 295 3.80 -3.41 1.47
CA PHE A 295 4.56 -2.33 0.82
C PHE A 295 4.63 -2.57 -0.68
N ALA A 296 4.13 -1.63 -1.50
CA ALA A 296 4.17 -1.71 -2.95
C ALA A 296 5.38 -0.96 -3.55
N SER A 297 6.35 -1.66 -4.15
CA SER A 297 7.40 -1.08 -5.00
C SER A 297 7.24 -1.57 -6.43
N LYS A 298 7.18 -0.66 -7.42
CA LYS A 298 7.06 -1.00 -8.85
C LYS A 298 5.96 -2.04 -9.14
N GLY A 299 4.84 -1.97 -8.41
CA GLY A 299 3.71 -2.91 -8.51
C GLY A 299 3.85 -4.23 -7.74
N LYS A 300 5.00 -4.50 -7.11
CA LYS A 300 5.24 -5.70 -6.26
C LYS A 300 4.93 -5.38 -4.81
N VAL A 301 4.20 -6.26 -4.13
CA VAL A 301 3.79 -6.07 -2.73
C VAL A 301 4.52 -7.01 -1.79
N PHE A 302 5.37 -6.46 -0.91
CA PHE A 302 6.20 -7.21 0.01
C PHE A 302 5.56 -7.34 1.39
N GLN A 303 5.73 -8.52 1.99
CA GLN A 303 5.31 -8.87 3.35
C GLN A 303 6.34 -9.79 4.01
N THR A 304 6.43 -9.72 5.34
CA THR A 304 7.25 -10.65 6.12
C THR A 304 6.73 -12.09 5.99
N GLY A 305 7.65 -13.05 5.95
CA GLY A 305 7.38 -14.47 5.72
C GLY A 305 7.14 -14.87 4.26
N GLN A 306 7.13 -13.93 3.30
CA GLN A 306 7.11 -14.26 1.88
C GLN A 306 8.48 -14.75 1.40
N VAL A 307 8.47 -15.67 0.45
CA VAL A 307 9.67 -16.11 -0.28
C VAL A 307 9.68 -15.45 -1.65
N TRP A 308 10.81 -14.87 -2.02
CA TRP A 308 10.99 -14.18 -3.30
C TRP A 308 12.25 -14.69 -4.00
N SER A 309 12.22 -14.73 -5.32
CA SER A 309 13.42 -14.84 -6.15
C SER A 309 14.04 -13.45 -6.35
N PHE A 310 15.36 -13.38 -6.47
CA PHE A 310 16.07 -12.13 -6.64
C PHE A 310 17.33 -12.27 -7.47
N TYR A 311 17.70 -11.18 -8.13
CA TYR A 311 18.92 -10.98 -8.89
C TYR A 311 20.07 -10.78 -7.89
N SER A 312 21.16 -11.55 -7.98
CA SER A 312 22.27 -11.44 -7.04
C SER A 312 23.62 -11.62 -7.74
N GLY A 313 24.62 -10.85 -7.31
CA GLY A 313 25.99 -10.97 -7.79
C GLY A 313 26.20 -10.32 -9.16
N ASN A 314 27.02 -10.98 -9.99
CA ASN A 314 27.25 -10.62 -11.39
C ASN A 314 26.16 -11.20 -12.31
N ASP A 315 25.25 -12.02 -11.76
CA ASP A 315 24.22 -12.70 -12.53
C ASP A 315 23.03 -11.76 -12.77
N GLU A 316 22.69 -11.53 -14.04
CA GLU A 316 21.50 -10.76 -14.42
C GLU A 316 20.19 -11.55 -14.23
N LEU A 317 20.25 -12.81 -13.77
CA LEU A 317 19.12 -13.73 -13.64
C LEU A 317 18.67 -13.99 -12.19
N PRO A 318 17.39 -14.30 -11.95
CA PRO A 318 16.84 -14.48 -10.61
C PRO A 318 17.04 -15.89 -10.05
N LEU A 319 18.30 -16.28 -9.85
CA LEU A 319 18.72 -17.65 -9.48
C LEU A 319 18.58 -17.97 -7.99
N TYR A 320 18.39 -16.96 -7.13
CA TYR A 320 18.45 -17.12 -5.68
C TYR A 320 17.11 -16.83 -5.01
N TYR A 321 16.84 -17.49 -3.89
CA TYR A 321 15.60 -17.32 -3.12
C TYR A 321 15.86 -16.83 -1.70
N GLY A 322 15.00 -15.95 -1.22
CA GLY A 322 15.10 -15.34 0.11
C GLY A 322 13.75 -15.21 0.78
N MET A 323 13.68 -15.52 2.07
CA MET A 323 12.50 -15.27 2.88
C MET A 323 12.62 -13.91 3.58
N ILE A 324 11.67 -13.01 3.33
CA ILE A 324 11.62 -11.70 3.97
C ILE A 324 11.36 -11.88 5.48
N GLN A 325 12.31 -11.48 6.32
CA GLN A 325 12.11 -11.44 7.76
C GLN A 325 11.59 -10.10 8.23
N LYS A 326 12.15 -9.03 7.66
CA LYS A 326 11.92 -7.67 8.12
C LYS A 326 12.01 -6.72 6.92
N ILE A 327 11.22 -5.67 6.97
CA ILE A 327 11.26 -4.58 5.99
C ILE A 327 11.60 -3.32 6.78
N THR A 328 12.62 -2.59 6.34
CA THR A 328 12.95 -1.26 6.88
C THR A 328 12.88 -0.24 5.78
N PHE A 329 12.73 1.02 6.16
CA PHE A 329 12.91 2.11 5.23
C PHE A 329 13.65 3.26 5.91
N THR A 330 14.40 3.99 5.10
CA THR A 330 15.06 5.23 5.48
C THR A 330 14.54 6.33 4.56
N GLN A 331 14.03 7.42 5.13
CA GLN A 331 13.55 8.55 4.35
C GLN A 331 14.39 9.78 4.69
N ALA A 332 15.26 10.18 3.76
CA ALA A 332 16.02 11.41 3.87
C ALA A 332 15.15 12.61 3.44
N SER A 333 15.39 13.78 4.04
CA SER A 333 14.73 15.02 3.62
C SER A 333 14.93 15.26 2.12
N LYS A 334 13.83 15.50 1.40
CA LYS A 334 13.76 15.71 -0.06
C LYS A 334 14.06 14.48 -0.94
N GLN A 335 14.24 13.28 -0.36
CA GLN A 335 14.37 12.04 -1.13
C GLN A 335 13.16 11.14 -0.91
N GLY A 336 12.84 10.32 -1.90
CA GLY A 336 11.86 9.25 -1.74
C GLY A 336 12.34 8.26 -0.65
N PRO A 337 11.41 7.57 0.04
CA PRO A 337 11.78 6.52 0.99
C PRO A 337 12.61 5.44 0.29
N VAL A 338 13.77 5.13 0.88
CA VAL A 338 14.64 4.03 0.45
C VAL A 338 14.31 2.81 1.31
N PHE A 339 13.68 1.82 0.69
CA PHE A 339 13.29 0.59 1.35
C PHE A 339 14.40 -0.45 1.31
N LYS A 340 14.47 -1.28 2.34
CA LYS A 340 15.41 -2.38 2.47
C LYS A 340 14.68 -3.63 2.92
N LEU A 341 14.93 -4.74 2.23
CA LEU A 341 14.40 -6.06 2.59
C LEU A 341 15.49 -6.84 3.34
N HIS A 342 15.20 -7.22 4.58
CA HIS A 342 16.04 -8.08 5.39
C HIS A 342 15.58 -9.52 5.16
N ILE A 343 16.37 -10.29 4.42
CA ILE A 343 16.00 -11.63 3.97
C ILE A 343 16.89 -12.69 4.61
N ASN A 344 16.32 -13.87 4.87
CA ASN A 344 17.07 -15.07 5.13
C ASN A 344 17.25 -15.82 3.82
N LEU A 345 18.48 -15.93 3.34
CA LEU A 345 18.79 -16.66 2.12
C LEU A 345 18.40 -18.13 2.27
N LEU A 346 17.70 -18.67 1.28
CA LEU A 346 17.40 -20.09 1.22
C LEU A 346 18.63 -20.86 0.75
N LYS A 347 18.94 -21.97 1.44
CA LYS A 347 20.00 -22.90 1.04
C LYS A 347 19.38 -24.24 0.69
N ALA A 348 19.79 -24.82 -0.44
CA ALA A 348 19.40 -26.16 -0.82
C ALA A 348 19.89 -27.18 0.22
N LEU A 349 19.03 -28.13 0.55
CA LEU A 349 19.40 -29.35 1.27
C LEU A 349 20.06 -30.35 0.30
N PRO A 350 20.88 -31.28 0.80
CA PRO A 350 21.40 -32.38 -0.01
C PRO A 350 20.27 -33.18 -0.66
N PHE A 351 20.42 -33.51 -1.93
CA PHE A 351 19.43 -34.24 -2.73
C PHE A 351 19.49 -35.75 -2.48
N SER A 352 18.42 -36.48 -2.84
CA SER A 352 18.46 -37.93 -2.90
C SER A 352 19.46 -38.38 -3.97
N GLN A 353 19.91 -39.63 -3.89
CA GLN A 353 20.85 -40.22 -4.85
C GLN A 353 20.27 -40.33 -6.28
N ASP A 354 18.96 -40.14 -6.44
CA ASP A 354 18.25 -40.27 -7.72
C ASP A 354 18.34 -39.00 -8.58
N ILE A 355 18.85 -37.89 -8.04
CA ILE A 355 19.06 -36.64 -8.76
C ILE A 355 20.51 -36.56 -9.22
N ILE A 356 20.73 -36.33 -10.51
CA ILE A 356 22.04 -36.09 -11.10
C ILE A 356 22.52 -34.72 -10.62
N GLN A 357 23.64 -34.70 -9.90
CA GLN A 357 24.19 -33.48 -9.32
C GLN A 357 25.24 -32.85 -10.23
N TRP A 358 25.38 -31.53 -10.15
CA TRP A 358 26.51 -30.81 -10.72
C TRP A 358 27.84 -31.36 -10.22
N VAL A 359 28.81 -31.49 -11.13
CA VAL A 359 30.20 -31.76 -10.79
C VAL A 359 30.81 -30.53 -10.12
N ASP A 360 30.64 -29.35 -10.73
CA ASP A 360 30.99 -28.08 -10.10
C ASP A 360 30.00 -27.72 -8.97
N LYS A 361 30.53 -27.46 -7.79
CA LYS A 361 29.73 -27.12 -6.60
C LYS A 361 29.40 -25.62 -6.49
N GLN A 362 29.93 -24.81 -7.40
CA GLN A 362 29.58 -23.39 -7.52
C GLN A 362 28.30 -23.18 -8.34
N MET A 363 27.91 -24.17 -9.15
CA MET A 363 26.69 -24.11 -9.96
C MET A 363 25.45 -23.85 -9.09
N PRO A 364 24.56 -22.94 -9.53
CA PRO A 364 23.38 -22.58 -8.78
C PRO A 364 22.41 -23.77 -8.68
N ILE A 365 21.74 -23.85 -7.53
CA ILE A 365 20.70 -24.85 -7.26
C ILE A 365 19.39 -24.11 -7.05
N THR A 366 18.51 -24.20 -8.03
CA THR A 366 17.25 -23.44 -8.09
C THR A 366 16.00 -24.31 -7.90
N CYS A 367 16.12 -25.61 -8.16
CA CYS A 367 15.06 -26.58 -7.91
C CYS A 367 15.46 -27.52 -6.77
N GLY A 368 14.55 -27.75 -5.82
CA GLY A 368 14.82 -28.62 -4.68
C GLY A 368 14.07 -28.28 -3.40
N THR A 369 14.54 -28.89 -2.32
CA THR A 369 14.11 -28.55 -0.96
C THR A 369 15.15 -27.64 -0.33
N PHE A 370 14.67 -26.54 0.24
CA PHE A 370 15.49 -25.48 0.81
C PHE A 370 15.15 -25.26 2.27
N TYR A 371 16.10 -24.70 3.02
CA TYR A 371 15.86 -24.15 4.35
C TYR A 371 16.35 -22.71 4.42
N ALA A 372 15.69 -21.90 5.25
CA ALA A 372 16.14 -20.53 5.48
C ALA A 372 17.38 -20.52 6.39
N ARG A 373 18.48 -19.95 5.91
CA ARG A 373 19.67 -19.71 6.75
C ARG A 373 19.29 -18.76 7.90
N LYS A 374 20.05 -18.82 9.00
CA LYS A 374 19.89 -17.85 10.11
C LYS A 374 20.51 -16.48 9.80
N VAL A 375 21.39 -16.42 8.82
CA VAL A 375 22.07 -15.18 8.41
C VAL A 375 21.09 -14.32 7.62
N VAL A 376 20.92 -13.08 8.07
CA VAL A 376 20.13 -12.05 7.42
C VAL A 376 21.02 -11.32 6.41
N GLN A 377 20.54 -11.18 5.18
CA GLN A 377 21.10 -10.29 4.16
C GLN A 377 20.14 -9.13 3.91
N ILE A 378 20.67 -7.97 3.51
CA ILE A 378 19.86 -6.79 3.19
C ILE A 378 19.93 -6.59 1.68
N ILE A 379 18.78 -6.57 1.02
CA ILE A 379 18.66 -6.33 -0.43
C ILE A 379 17.71 -5.17 -0.72
N SER A 380 17.84 -4.59 -1.92
CA SER A 380 16.88 -3.59 -2.41
C SER A 380 15.63 -4.30 -2.95
N PRO A 381 14.43 -3.71 -2.80
CA PRO A 381 13.25 -4.16 -3.55
C PRO A 381 13.41 -4.13 -5.08
N ASP A 382 14.42 -3.44 -5.60
CA ASP A 382 14.73 -3.42 -7.03
C ASP A 382 15.46 -4.69 -7.51
N ASP A 383 16.06 -5.41 -6.57
CA ASP A 383 16.80 -6.66 -6.80
C ASP A 383 15.87 -7.88 -6.80
N VAL A 384 14.61 -7.74 -6.39
CA VAL A 384 13.67 -8.88 -6.39
C VAL A 384 13.00 -9.07 -7.75
N SER A 385 12.85 -10.32 -8.17
CA SER A 385 12.16 -10.70 -9.40
C SER A 385 10.69 -10.99 -9.11
N HIS A 386 10.36 -12.15 -8.55
CA HIS A 386 8.97 -12.55 -8.35
C HIS A 386 8.77 -13.34 -7.06
N GLN A 387 7.54 -13.32 -6.56
CA GLN A 387 7.20 -14.06 -5.37
C GLN A 387 7.13 -15.55 -5.71
N ILE A 388 7.74 -16.38 -4.87
CA ILE A 388 7.63 -17.83 -4.93
C ILE A 388 6.66 -18.27 -3.83
N VAL A 389 5.75 -19.19 -4.17
CA VAL A 389 4.86 -19.83 -3.21
C VAL A 389 5.33 -21.28 -3.02
N PRO A 390 6.34 -21.52 -2.16
CA PRO A 390 6.90 -22.86 -2.00
C PRO A 390 5.91 -23.79 -1.29
N GLN A 391 5.97 -25.07 -1.63
CA GLN A 391 5.28 -26.09 -0.84
C GLN A 391 6.01 -26.23 0.51
N THR A 392 5.34 -25.84 1.59
CA THR A 392 5.93 -25.85 2.92
C THR A 392 5.74 -27.22 3.56
N ALA A 393 6.81 -27.80 4.10
CA ALA A 393 6.70 -29.02 4.88
C ALA A 393 5.90 -28.79 6.16
N ILE A 394 5.39 -29.87 6.76
CA ILE A 394 4.57 -29.85 8.00
C ILE A 394 5.31 -29.15 9.17
N ASP A 395 6.65 -29.17 9.14
CA ASP A 395 7.51 -28.54 10.14
C ASP A 395 7.61 -27.00 10.00
N GLY A 396 7.21 -26.43 8.87
CA GLY A 396 7.29 -24.99 8.58
C GLY A 396 8.71 -24.45 8.36
N ILE A 397 9.72 -25.31 8.24
CA ILE A 397 11.15 -24.92 8.17
C ILE A 397 11.72 -25.19 6.77
N GLN A 398 11.15 -26.16 6.05
CA GLN A 398 11.58 -26.55 4.71
C GLN A 398 10.63 -26.01 3.64
N TYR A 399 11.23 -25.53 2.55
CA TYR A 399 10.57 -24.89 1.43
C TYR A 399 10.90 -25.66 0.16
N THR A 400 9.89 -26.22 -0.49
CA THR A 400 10.08 -27.00 -1.70
C THR A 400 9.71 -26.16 -2.91
N ILE A 401 10.65 -26.05 -3.85
CA ILE A 401 10.52 -25.31 -5.11
C ILE A 401 10.83 -26.30 -6.24
N PHE A 402 9.80 -26.66 -7.00
CA PHE A 402 9.90 -27.54 -8.16
C PHE A 402 9.03 -26.99 -9.28
N PRO A 403 9.39 -27.24 -10.56
CA PRO A 403 8.53 -26.88 -11.68
C PRO A 403 7.15 -27.54 -11.56
N LYS A 404 6.09 -26.77 -11.85
CA LYS A 404 4.68 -27.21 -11.84
C LYS A 404 4.00 -26.98 -13.18
N ILE A 405 2.95 -27.73 -13.44
CA ILE A 405 2.14 -27.59 -14.66
C ILE A 405 1.67 -26.14 -14.82
N GLY A 406 1.92 -25.57 -16.00
CA GLY A 406 1.62 -24.20 -16.36
C GLY A 406 2.72 -23.19 -16.02
N ASP A 407 3.75 -23.59 -15.27
CA ASP A 407 4.91 -22.72 -15.00
C ASP A 407 5.75 -22.55 -16.27
N VAL A 408 6.34 -21.36 -16.41
CA VAL A 408 7.34 -21.08 -17.44
C VAL A 408 8.72 -21.03 -16.79
N TRP A 409 9.68 -21.72 -17.39
CA TRP A 409 11.04 -21.85 -16.86
C TRP A 409 12.07 -21.63 -17.96
N ALA A 410 13.21 -21.03 -17.59
CA ALA A 410 14.42 -21.12 -18.37
C ALA A 410 15.13 -22.44 -18.05
N ILE A 411 15.62 -23.12 -19.07
CA ILE A 411 16.40 -24.37 -18.96
C ILE A 411 17.73 -24.23 -19.67
N TYR A 412 18.72 -25.01 -19.25
CA TYR A 412 19.98 -25.14 -19.99
C TYR A 412 19.75 -26.00 -21.23
N ARG A 413 19.97 -25.44 -22.44
CA ARG A 413 19.72 -26.08 -23.74
C ARG A 413 20.59 -27.33 -23.91
N HIS A 414 21.88 -27.22 -23.61
CA HIS A 414 22.86 -28.32 -23.73
C HIS A 414 23.29 -28.86 -22.36
N TRP A 415 22.32 -29.10 -21.48
CA TRP A 415 22.58 -29.51 -20.10
C TRP A 415 23.41 -30.80 -20.00
N THR A 416 24.49 -30.73 -19.22
CA THR A 416 25.25 -31.90 -18.74
C THR A 416 25.67 -31.64 -17.29
N PRO A 417 25.87 -32.67 -16.44
CA PRO A 417 26.34 -32.46 -15.08
C PRO A 417 27.74 -31.87 -14.97
N ASP A 418 28.51 -31.91 -16.06
CA ASP A 418 29.89 -31.45 -16.15
C ASP A 418 30.01 -29.96 -16.48
N ILE A 419 28.90 -29.26 -16.81
CA ILE A 419 28.90 -27.80 -16.99
C ILE A 419 29.41 -27.15 -15.70
N ASP A 420 30.38 -26.24 -15.85
CA ASP A 420 30.88 -25.42 -14.76
C ASP A 420 30.39 -23.96 -14.85
N VAL A 421 30.67 -23.19 -13.80
CA VAL A 421 30.24 -21.79 -13.72
C VAL A 421 30.93 -20.90 -14.77
N ASP A 422 32.13 -21.25 -15.23
CA ASP A 422 32.89 -20.46 -16.21
C ASP A 422 32.33 -20.67 -17.63
N ASP A 423 31.89 -21.90 -17.94
CA ASP A 423 31.17 -22.24 -19.19
C ASP A 423 29.89 -21.40 -19.36
N LEU A 424 29.23 -21.07 -18.24
CA LEU A 424 28.10 -20.16 -18.27
C LEU A 424 28.56 -18.81 -18.80
N GLU A 425 29.61 -18.19 -18.27
CA GLU A 425 30.07 -16.85 -18.67
C GLU A 425 30.35 -16.70 -20.18
N GLU A 426 30.82 -17.76 -20.85
CA GLU A 426 31.20 -17.73 -22.27
C GLU A 426 30.11 -18.22 -23.24
N SER A 427 29.13 -19.02 -22.82
CA SER A 427 28.22 -19.74 -23.74
C SER A 427 26.80 -19.99 -23.19
N TRP A 428 26.17 -18.95 -22.65
CA TRP A 428 24.77 -18.97 -22.18
C TRP A 428 23.82 -19.52 -23.27
N HIS A 429 23.55 -20.82 -23.31
CA HIS A 429 22.55 -21.41 -24.20
C HIS A 429 21.35 -21.86 -23.38
N TYR A 430 20.40 -20.95 -23.26
CA TYR A 430 19.13 -21.18 -22.59
C TYR A 430 17.99 -21.41 -23.58
N ASP A 431 17.03 -22.22 -23.15
CA ASP A 431 15.71 -22.30 -23.75
C ASP A 431 14.65 -21.86 -22.73
N VAL A 432 13.54 -21.32 -23.22
CA VAL A 432 12.38 -21.00 -22.38
C VAL A 432 11.28 -22.02 -22.68
N ILE A 433 10.75 -22.65 -21.64
CA ILE A 433 9.74 -23.71 -21.78
C ILE A 433 8.53 -23.44 -20.90
N GLU A 434 7.40 -24.05 -21.26
CA GLU A 434 6.26 -24.26 -20.38
C GLU A 434 6.22 -25.73 -19.90
N VAL A 435 5.94 -25.95 -18.62
CA VAL A 435 5.67 -27.29 -18.09
C VAL A 435 4.22 -27.72 -18.38
N LEU A 436 4.05 -28.82 -19.11
CA LEU A 436 2.75 -29.38 -19.46
C LEU A 436 2.29 -30.50 -18.51
N ASP A 437 3.21 -31.24 -17.89
CA ASP A 437 2.95 -32.31 -16.92
C ASP A 437 4.11 -32.41 -15.92
N ASP A 438 3.82 -32.62 -14.62
CA ASP A 438 4.81 -32.81 -13.54
C ASP A 438 4.62 -34.12 -12.74
N ALA A 439 3.70 -35.00 -13.17
CA ALA A 439 3.31 -36.18 -12.41
C ALA A 439 4.41 -37.25 -12.34
N LEU A 440 4.97 -37.64 -13.49
CA LEU A 440 6.04 -38.63 -13.59
C LEU A 440 7.37 -37.94 -13.85
N ASP A 441 7.67 -37.66 -15.11
CA ASP A 441 8.75 -36.76 -15.55
C ASP A 441 8.13 -35.45 -16.05
N TYR A 442 8.96 -34.45 -16.34
CA TYR A 442 8.47 -33.15 -16.77
C TYR A 442 8.24 -33.16 -18.28
N LYS A 443 6.97 -33.19 -18.70
CA LYS A 443 6.64 -32.93 -20.11
C LYS A 443 6.66 -31.43 -20.32
N VAL A 444 7.44 -30.94 -21.27
CA VAL A 444 7.64 -29.50 -21.49
C VAL A 444 7.39 -29.12 -22.95
N LEU A 445 6.99 -27.86 -23.17
CA LEU A 445 6.79 -27.24 -24.48
C LEU A 445 7.76 -26.08 -24.64
N LEU A 446 8.50 -26.05 -25.74
CA LEU A 446 9.39 -24.95 -26.07
C LEU A 446 8.61 -23.68 -26.45
N LEU A 447 9.09 -22.55 -25.93
CA LEU A 447 8.61 -21.22 -26.26
C LEU A 447 9.71 -20.43 -26.98
N GLU A 448 9.34 -19.67 -28.00
CA GLU A 448 10.22 -18.76 -28.73
C GLU A 448 9.75 -17.32 -28.59
N PRO A 449 10.66 -16.33 -28.69
CA PRO A 449 10.27 -14.93 -28.77
C PRO A 449 9.29 -14.70 -29.92
N ASP A 450 8.23 -13.94 -29.65
CA ASP A 450 7.33 -13.51 -30.70
C ASP A 450 8.04 -12.48 -31.59
N PRO A 451 8.10 -12.66 -32.93
CA PRO A 451 8.88 -11.79 -33.81
C PRO A 451 8.37 -10.34 -33.85
N PHE A 452 7.13 -10.09 -33.42
CA PHE A 452 6.55 -8.75 -33.32
C PHE A 452 6.71 -8.14 -31.91
N SER A 453 7.40 -8.83 -31.00
CA SER A 453 7.68 -8.35 -29.64
C SER A 453 8.54 -7.09 -29.65
N SER A 454 9.40 -6.89 -30.65
CA SER A 454 10.31 -5.75 -30.78
C SER A 454 9.60 -4.41 -30.98
N GLU A 455 8.33 -4.41 -31.41
CA GLU A 455 7.50 -3.22 -31.60
C GLU A 455 6.74 -2.80 -30.33
N SER A 456 6.88 -3.56 -29.23
CA SER A 456 6.14 -3.33 -27.99
C SER A 456 7.06 -3.20 -26.77
N VAL A 457 6.60 -2.46 -25.75
CA VAL A 457 7.34 -2.28 -24.48
C VAL A 457 7.41 -3.59 -23.68
N ASP A 458 6.58 -4.57 -24.01
CA ASP A 458 6.47 -5.85 -23.32
C ASP A 458 7.14 -6.97 -24.13
N THR A 459 7.79 -7.92 -23.46
CA THR A 459 8.35 -9.12 -24.11
C THR A 459 7.30 -10.21 -24.21
N PHE A 460 7.07 -10.71 -25.44
CA PHE A 460 6.12 -11.79 -25.70
C PHE A 460 6.83 -13.04 -26.23
N PHE A 461 6.39 -14.19 -25.77
CA PHE A 461 6.78 -15.50 -26.28
C PHE A 461 5.56 -16.22 -26.85
N ARG A 462 5.78 -17.19 -27.73
CA ARG A 462 4.74 -18.07 -28.27
C ARG A 462 5.22 -19.53 -28.27
N ALA A 463 4.27 -20.45 -28.29
CA ALA A 463 4.57 -21.86 -28.46
C ALA A 463 5.24 -22.11 -29.82
N VAL A 464 6.34 -22.85 -29.81
CA VAL A 464 7.02 -23.26 -31.05
C VAL A 464 6.13 -24.27 -31.77
N LYS A 465 5.79 -23.97 -33.04
CA LYS A 465 4.94 -24.83 -33.89
C LYS A 465 5.77 -25.70 -34.84
N GLU A 466 6.91 -25.19 -35.31
CA GLU A 466 7.83 -25.89 -36.23
C GLU A 466 9.26 -25.76 -35.68
N TYR A 467 9.85 -26.86 -35.20
CA TYR A 467 11.14 -26.82 -34.53
C TYR A 467 12.30 -27.03 -35.53
N LYS A 468 13.29 -26.14 -35.50
CA LYS A 468 14.58 -26.36 -36.17
C LYS A 468 15.39 -27.33 -35.30
N SER A 469 15.43 -28.61 -35.70
CA SER A 469 16.23 -29.72 -35.14
C SER A 469 17.27 -29.35 -34.07
N ASN A 470 17.10 -29.85 -32.84
CA ASN A 470 18.14 -29.83 -31.80
C ASN A 470 18.76 -31.23 -31.66
N PRO A 471 20.10 -31.36 -31.75
CA PRO A 471 20.77 -32.66 -31.66
C PRO A 471 20.61 -33.39 -30.31
N VAL A 472 20.20 -32.70 -29.24
CA VAL A 472 20.07 -33.27 -27.89
C VAL A 472 18.62 -33.66 -27.54
N ASP A 473 17.65 -32.77 -27.81
CA ASP A 473 16.26 -32.94 -27.36
C ASP A 473 15.31 -33.51 -28.41
N GLY A 474 15.83 -33.78 -29.61
CA GLY A 474 15.08 -34.32 -30.73
C GLY A 474 14.51 -33.24 -31.66
N SER A 475 13.55 -33.66 -32.50
CA SER A 475 12.98 -32.83 -33.57
C SER A 475 11.60 -32.25 -33.24
N GLU A 476 11.10 -32.46 -32.02
CA GLU A 476 9.77 -32.02 -31.59
C GLU A 476 9.87 -30.86 -30.58
N PRO A 477 8.99 -29.84 -30.67
CA PRO A 477 8.95 -28.73 -29.72
C PRO A 477 8.42 -29.15 -28.33
N ILE A 478 7.91 -30.36 -28.20
CA ILE A 478 7.46 -30.95 -26.94
C ILE A 478 8.36 -32.13 -26.62
N PHE A 479 8.98 -32.12 -25.45
CA PHE A 479 9.90 -33.17 -25.01
C PHE A 479 9.75 -33.44 -23.51
N THR A 480 10.49 -34.42 -23.00
CA THR A 480 10.42 -34.85 -21.59
C THR A 480 11.76 -34.64 -20.93
N ILE A 481 11.77 -33.94 -19.78
CA ILE A 481 12.93 -33.81 -18.90
C ILE A 481 12.75 -34.79 -17.73
N PRO A 482 13.63 -35.80 -17.58
CA PRO A 482 13.56 -36.73 -16.46
C PRO A 482 13.66 -36.02 -15.11
N LYS A 483 12.97 -36.52 -14.08
CA LYS A 483 13.11 -35.98 -12.70
C LYS A 483 14.54 -36.06 -12.17
N SER A 484 15.34 -37.01 -12.65
CA SER A 484 16.77 -37.10 -12.32
C SER A 484 17.58 -35.91 -12.84
N GLU A 485 17.11 -35.22 -13.88
CA GLU A 485 17.75 -34.05 -14.50
C GLU A 485 17.19 -32.73 -13.97
N LEU A 486 16.78 -32.69 -12.71
CA LEU A 486 16.14 -31.52 -12.12
C LEU A 486 16.96 -30.22 -12.25
N PHE A 487 18.30 -30.33 -12.27
CA PHE A 487 19.20 -29.19 -12.42
C PHE A 487 19.28 -28.64 -13.84
N ARG A 488 18.57 -29.24 -14.79
CA ARG A 488 18.34 -28.67 -16.12
C ARG A 488 17.50 -27.41 -16.07
N PHE A 489 16.66 -27.25 -15.05
CA PHE A 489 15.88 -26.03 -14.80
C PHE A 489 16.75 -24.96 -14.15
N SER A 490 16.95 -23.84 -14.86
CA SER A 490 17.74 -22.71 -14.37
C SER A 490 16.93 -21.85 -13.41
N HIS A 491 15.83 -21.24 -13.86
CA HIS A 491 15.00 -20.41 -12.98
C HIS A 491 13.59 -20.26 -13.55
N HIS A 492 12.65 -19.95 -12.67
CA HIS A 492 11.28 -19.66 -13.04
C HIS A 492 11.20 -18.28 -13.73
N VAL A 493 10.46 -18.21 -14.83
CA VAL A 493 10.25 -17.00 -15.61
C VAL A 493 8.82 -16.53 -15.37
N PRO A 494 8.61 -15.34 -14.75
CA PRO A 494 7.27 -14.79 -14.56
C PRO A 494 6.58 -14.59 -15.91
N ALA A 495 5.50 -15.33 -16.13
CA ALA A 495 4.74 -15.28 -17.37
C ALA A 495 3.24 -15.11 -17.10
N SER A 496 2.56 -14.37 -17.98
CA SER A 496 1.10 -14.28 -18.02
C SER A 496 0.62 -14.62 -19.42
N ARG A 497 -0.33 -15.55 -19.53
CA ARG A 497 -0.97 -15.87 -20.80
C ARG A 497 -1.87 -14.72 -21.25
N VAL A 498 -1.74 -14.32 -22.50
CA VAL A 498 -2.49 -13.24 -23.12
C VAL A 498 -2.97 -13.70 -24.48
N THR A 499 -4.23 -13.49 -24.79
CA THR A 499 -4.76 -13.70 -26.14
C THR A 499 -4.73 -12.38 -26.90
N LYS A 500 -4.10 -12.36 -28.08
CA LYS A 500 -4.07 -11.19 -28.97
C LYS A 500 -4.63 -11.54 -30.34
N GLU A 501 -5.35 -10.60 -30.93
CA GLU A 501 -5.76 -10.70 -32.34
C GLU A 501 -4.60 -10.27 -33.23
N LYS A 502 -4.14 -11.17 -34.10
CA LYS A 502 -3.14 -10.92 -35.13
C LYS A 502 -3.70 -11.36 -36.47
N HIS A 503 -3.77 -10.43 -37.42
CA HIS A 503 -4.28 -10.69 -38.78
C HIS A 503 -5.69 -11.31 -38.84
N GLY A 504 -6.52 -11.08 -37.81
CA GLY A 504 -7.89 -11.63 -37.71
C GLY A 504 -7.99 -12.95 -36.95
N ASP A 505 -6.87 -13.55 -36.54
CA ASP A 505 -6.83 -14.76 -35.73
C ASP A 505 -6.43 -14.45 -34.28
N LEU A 506 -7.01 -15.17 -33.32
CA LEU A 506 -6.63 -15.07 -31.92
C LEU A 506 -5.43 -16.00 -31.66
N GLU A 507 -4.29 -15.41 -31.31
CA GLU A 507 -3.09 -16.14 -30.88
C GLU A 507 -2.88 -16.02 -29.37
N GLU A 508 -2.55 -17.15 -28.73
CA GLU A 508 -2.11 -17.20 -27.34
C GLU A 508 -0.61 -16.90 -27.26
N LEU A 509 -0.25 -15.92 -26.43
CA LEU A 509 1.11 -15.46 -26.19
C LEU A 509 1.39 -15.44 -24.69
N TYR A 510 2.66 -15.49 -24.34
CA TYR A 510 3.15 -15.42 -22.97
C TYR A 510 3.83 -14.07 -22.81
N LYS A 511 3.22 -13.17 -22.04
CA LYS A 511 3.87 -11.93 -21.61
C LYS A 511 4.83 -12.27 -20.48
N VAL A 512 6.13 -12.02 -20.68
CA VAL A 512 7.18 -12.39 -19.70
C VAL A 512 7.88 -11.16 -19.14
N ASP A 513 8.47 -11.29 -17.95
CA ASP A 513 9.39 -10.28 -17.40
C ASP A 513 10.73 -10.33 -18.15
N HIS A 514 11.02 -9.30 -18.95
CA HIS A 514 12.25 -9.21 -19.75
C HIS A 514 13.54 -9.40 -18.93
N ARG A 515 13.57 -8.97 -17.67
CA ARG A 515 14.76 -9.12 -16.81
C ARG A 515 15.00 -10.56 -16.38
N ALA A 516 13.99 -11.41 -16.47
CA ALA A 516 14.10 -12.84 -16.20
C ALA A 516 14.36 -13.65 -17.48
N ILE A 517 14.63 -13.00 -18.62
CA ILE A 517 14.95 -13.70 -19.87
C ILE A 517 16.46 -13.63 -20.11
N PRO A 518 17.13 -14.78 -20.30
CA PRO A 518 18.53 -14.82 -20.71
C PRO A 518 18.77 -14.06 -22.02
N SER A 519 19.83 -13.27 -22.09
CA SER A 519 20.14 -12.39 -23.22
C SER A 519 20.24 -13.14 -24.55
N ASN A 520 20.83 -14.34 -24.55
CA ASN A 520 20.97 -15.21 -25.72
C ASN A 520 19.63 -15.69 -26.31
N VAL A 521 18.52 -15.59 -25.56
CA VAL A 521 17.19 -15.96 -26.05
C VAL A 521 16.54 -14.79 -26.80
N LEU A 522 16.92 -13.55 -26.46
CA LEU A 522 16.35 -12.34 -27.07
C LEU A 522 17.05 -11.95 -28.38
N PHE A 523 18.33 -12.28 -28.51
CA PHE A 523 19.12 -12.00 -29.68
C PHE A 523 19.50 -13.34 -30.33
N GLU A 524 18.83 -13.73 -31.42
CA GLU A 524 19.42 -14.74 -32.31
C GLU A 524 20.74 -14.15 -32.79
N GLU A 525 21.86 -14.72 -32.36
CA GLU A 525 23.14 -14.39 -32.95
C GLU A 525 23.12 -14.91 -34.40
N ASP A 526 22.84 -14.01 -35.33
CA ASP A 526 23.16 -14.16 -36.75
C ASP A 526 24.70 -14.22 -36.89
N TYR A 527 25.32 -15.33 -36.49
CA TYR A 527 26.69 -15.63 -36.87
C TYR A 527 26.69 -16.16 -38.31
N PHE A 528 27.06 -15.27 -39.23
CA PHE A 528 27.44 -15.56 -40.61
C PHE A 528 28.70 -16.42 -40.72
#